data_AF-N2BNV5-F1
#
_entry.id   AF-N2BNV5-F1
#
_cell.length_a   1.000
_cell.length_b   1.000
_cell.length_c   1.000
_cell.angle_alpha   90.00
_cell.angle_beta   90.00
_cell.angle_gamma   90.00
#
_symmetry.space_group_name_H-M   'P 1'
#
loop_
_entity.id
_entity.type
_entity.pdbx_description
1 polymer ?
#
loop_
_entity_poly.entity_id
_entity_poly.type
_entity_poly.pdbx_seq_one_letter_code
_entity_poly.pdbx_strand_id
1 'polypeptide(L)'
;MNTQLDEEKKKQVIGLYGEMQLAMKLHSLGWQVHRGYIDEGIDFVISKYYCKVCKKFSNQLIRQESWQGQKAKCVTNLCEFCKESKLDIVTKYLQVKTSEGKTIYNKGVIVENMRNFSFHPKIRYDIDTCVFYVWIAVFAENENLEQSIIHYYIFHSSDVSRFDDMSLPTYQITDNQKTTLRIDKQGEILNNGKRYSYDCFKEFHNDFEILEKF
;
A
#
# COMPACT_ATOMS: atom_id res chain seq x y z
N MET A 1 2.77 1.33 36.02
CA MET A 1 1.66 1.30 35.04
C MET A 1 2.23 0.86 33.70
N ASN A 2 1.43 0.14 32.92
CA ASN A 2 1.83 -0.92 32.01
C ASN A 2 2.39 -0.39 30.66
N THR A 3 3.57 0.23 30.67
CA THR A 3 4.23 0.88 29.51
C THR A 3 4.29 0.00 28.27
N GLN A 4 4.48 -1.31 28.42
CA GLN A 4 4.52 -2.25 27.30
C GLN A 4 3.15 -2.40 26.61
N LEU A 5 2.07 -2.43 27.38
CA LEU A 5 0.71 -2.52 26.85
C LEU A 5 0.33 -1.24 26.09
N ASP A 6 0.78 -0.09 26.57
CA ASP A 6 0.51 1.20 25.93
C ASP A 6 1.30 1.34 24.61
N GLU A 7 2.53 0.83 24.54
CA GLU A 7 3.29 0.76 23.29
C GLU A 7 2.65 -0.18 22.26
N GLU A 8 2.11 -1.32 22.69
CA GLU A 8 1.41 -2.25 21.79
C GLU A 8 0.14 -1.63 21.21
N LYS A 9 -0.67 -0.98 22.06
CA LYS A 9 -1.85 -0.22 21.61
C LYS A 9 -1.48 0.87 20.63
N LYS A 10 -0.43 1.65 20.92
CA LYS A 10 0.05 2.70 20.00
C LYS A 10 0.39 2.13 18.62
N LYS A 11 1.12 1.01 18.57
CA LYS A 11 1.46 0.33 17.31
C LYS A 11 0.22 -0.13 16.55
N GLN A 12 -0.79 -0.67 17.25
CA GLN A 12 -2.05 -1.07 16.63
C GLN A 12 -2.80 0.13 16.02
N VAL A 13 -2.88 1.26 16.75
CA VAL A 13 -3.54 2.47 16.26
C VAL A 13 -2.82 3.03 15.02
N ILE A 14 -1.48 3.10 15.05
CA ILE A 14 -0.69 3.54 13.89
C ILE A 14 -0.89 2.60 12.70
N GLY A 15 -0.91 1.29 12.95
CA GLY A 15 -1.18 0.27 11.94
C GLY A 15 -2.51 0.52 11.21
N LEU A 16 -3.58 0.62 11.99
CA LEU A 16 -4.93 0.91 11.49
C LEU A 16 -5.01 2.24 10.75
N TYR A 17 -4.35 3.28 11.28
CA TYR A 17 -4.33 4.59 10.64
C TYR A 17 -3.67 4.54 9.25
N GLY A 18 -2.49 3.93 9.14
CA GLY A 18 -1.80 3.77 7.86
C GLY A 18 -2.63 3.01 6.83
N GLU A 19 -3.25 1.89 7.25
CA GLU A 19 -4.12 1.08 6.40
C GLU A 19 -5.38 1.82 5.95
N MET A 20 -5.99 2.61 6.83
CA MET A 20 -7.14 3.46 6.49
C MET A 20 -6.76 4.54 5.47
N GLN A 21 -5.61 5.20 5.65
CA GLN A 21 -5.12 6.21 4.72
C GLN A 21 -4.80 5.60 3.34
N LEU A 22 -4.25 4.38 3.30
CA LEU A 22 -4.08 3.63 2.05
C LEU A 22 -5.44 3.40 1.36
N ALA A 23 -6.44 2.91 2.09
CA ALA A 23 -7.76 2.64 1.54
C ALA A 23 -8.42 3.90 0.97
N MET A 24 -8.32 5.02 1.69
CA MET A 24 -8.83 6.32 1.23
C MET A 24 -8.10 6.80 -0.03
N LYS A 25 -6.76 6.65 -0.08
CA LYS A 25 -5.95 6.99 -1.24
C LYS A 25 -6.35 6.17 -2.46
N LEU A 26 -6.47 4.85 -2.32
CA LEU A 26 -6.92 3.94 -3.38
C LEU A 26 -8.32 4.30 -3.88
N HIS A 27 -9.26 4.60 -2.97
CA HIS A 27 -10.60 5.05 -3.34
C HIS A 27 -10.58 6.35 -4.15
N SER A 28 -9.77 7.35 -3.75
CA SER A 28 -9.63 8.59 -4.50
C SER A 28 -9.03 8.39 -5.91
N LEU A 29 -8.24 7.33 -6.09
CA LEU A 29 -7.71 6.90 -7.38
C LEU A 29 -8.71 6.06 -8.19
N GLY A 30 -9.95 5.91 -7.71
CA GLY A 30 -11.03 5.20 -8.39
C GLY A 30 -10.97 3.67 -8.25
N TRP A 31 -10.17 3.14 -7.32
CA TRP A 31 -10.21 1.72 -6.97
C TRP A 31 -11.37 1.43 -6.02
N GLN A 32 -12.04 0.31 -6.24
CA GLN A 32 -12.91 -0.30 -5.24
C GLN A 32 -12.04 -1.13 -4.30
N VAL A 33 -12.17 -0.90 -3.00
CA VAL A 33 -11.28 -1.48 -2.00
C VAL A 33 -12.05 -2.47 -1.14
N HIS A 34 -11.62 -3.72 -1.13
CA HIS A 34 -12.18 -4.79 -0.30
C HIS A 34 -11.12 -5.23 0.72
N ARG A 35 -11.43 -5.11 2.02
CA ARG A 35 -10.50 -5.45 3.10
C ARG A 35 -10.65 -6.91 3.50
N GLY A 36 -9.54 -7.64 3.59
CA GLY A 36 -9.44 -8.98 4.16
C GLY A 36 -8.61 -8.96 5.44
N TYR A 37 -9.17 -9.45 6.55
CA TYR A 37 -8.40 -9.67 7.78
C TYR A 37 -7.74 -11.04 7.72
N ILE A 38 -6.45 -11.08 8.01
CA ILE A 38 -5.68 -12.32 8.16
C ILE A 38 -5.01 -12.32 9.54
N ASP A 39 -4.65 -13.49 10.05
CA ASP A 39 -4.12 -13.65 11.42
C ASP A 39 -2.89 -12.78 11.74
N GLU A 40 -2.16 -12.30 10.72
CA GLU A 40 -0.93 -11.52 10.87
C GLU A 40 -1.04 -10.05 10.38
N GLY A 41 -2.24 -9.58 10.01
CA GLY A 41 -2.43 -8.22 9.49
C GLY A 41 -3.62 -8.07 8.56
N ILE A 42 -3.53 -7.11 7.64
CA ILE A 42 -4.63 -6.73 6.76
C ILE A 42 -4.13 -6.71 5.34
N ASP A 43 -4.83 -7.44 4.50
CA ASP A 43 -4.60 -7.44 3.07
C ASP A 43 -5.81 -6.83 2.36
N PHE A 44 -5.60 -6.30 1.17
CA PHE A 44 -6.64 -5.70 0.37
C PHE A 44 -6.79 -6.44 -0.95
N VAL A 45 -8.03 -6.60 -1.38
CA VAL A 45 -8.36 -6.89 -2.77
C VAL A 45 -8.90 -5.60 -3.36
N ILE A 46 -8.23 -5.06 -4.36
CA ILE A 46 -8.68 -3.88 -5.07
C ILE A 46 -9.21 -4.26 -6.44
N SER A 47 -10.26 -3.58 -6.89
CA SER A 47 -10.79 -3.78 -8.25
C SER A 47 -11.10 -2.48 -8.95
N LYS A 48 -10.95 -2.47 -10.27
CA LYS A 48 -11.24 -1.32 -11.12
C LYS A 48 -11.68 -1.79 -12.50
N TYR A 49 -12.56 -1.02 -13.12
CA TYR A 49 -13.10 -1.36 -14.44
C TYR A 49 -12.15 -0.95 -15.56
N TYR A 50 -11.91 -1.85 -16.49
CA TYR A 50 -11.06 -1.64 -17.66
C TYR A 50 -11.82 -1.80 -18.96
N CYS A 51 -11.58 -0.89 -19.90
CA CYS A 51 -12.14 -0.97 -21.25
C CYS A 51 -11.08 -1.48 -22.23
N LYS A 52 -11.27 -2.69 -22.77
CA LYS A 52 -10.37 -3.29 -23.78
C LYS A 52 -10.27 -2.46 -25.07
N VAL A 53 -11.36 -1.85 -25.51
CA VAL A 53 -11.38 -1.04 -26.74
C VAL A 53 -10.62 0.27 -26.55
N CYS A 54 -10.88 0.99 -25.45
CA CYS A 54 -10.19 2.24 -25.16
C CYS A 54 -8.78 2.04 -24.59
N LYS A 55 -8.43 0.81 -24.21
CA LYS A 55 -7.17 0.42 -23.54
C LYS A 55 -6.86 1.27 -22.31
N LYS A 56 -7.88 1.55 -21.50
CA LYS A 56 -7.75 2.34 -20.26
C LYS A 56 -8.80 1.97 -19.22
N PHE A 57 -8.50 2.27 -17.97
CA PHE A 57 -9.50 2.25 -16.90
C PHE A 57 -10.59 3.29 -17.16
N SER A 58 -11.83 2.95 -16.82
CA SER A 58 -13.01 3.75 -17.15
C SER A 58 -14.13 3.48 -16.17
N ASN A 59 -14.92 4.50 -15.85
CA ASN A 59 -16.15 4.26 -15.10
C ASN A 59 -17.23 3.65 -15.99
N GLN A 60 -18.25 3.11 -15.33
CA GLN A 60 -19.51 2.67 -15.92
C GLN A 60 -20.27 3.87 -16.49
N LEU A 61 -20.79 3.72 -17.71
CA LEU A 61 -21.66 4.70 -18.33
C LEU A 61 -22.96 4.79 -17.54
N ILE A 62 -23.26 6.01 -17.09
CA ILE A 62 -24.49 6.38 -16.41
C ILE A 62 -25.38 7.14 -17.39
N ARG A 63 -26.62 6.69 -17.56
CA ARG A 63 -27.64 7.36 -18.36
C ARG A 63 -28.78 7.88 -17.50
N GLN A 64 -29.39 8.98 -17.93
CA GLN A 64 -30.63 9.52 -17.36
C GLN A 64 -31.73 9.20 -18.37
N GLU A 65 -32.67 8.34 -18.00
CA GLU A 65 -33.77 7.92 -18.88
C GLU A 65 -35.13 8.12 -18.17
N SER A 66 -36.22 8.22 -18.92
CA SER A 66 -37.57 8.32 -18.36
C SER A 66 -38.15 6.92 -18.19
N TRP A 67 -38.46 6.53 -16.95
CA TRP A 67 -39.13 5.28 -16.62
C TRP A 67 -40.46 5.59 -15.96
N GLN A 68 -41.57 5.17 -16.58
CA GLN A 68 -42.94 5.43 -16.10
C GLN A 68 -43.21 6.91 -15.81
N GLY A 69 -42.64 7.82 -16.62
CA GLY A 69 -42.81 9.27 -16.46
C GLY A 69 -41.90 9.90 -15.39
N GLN A 70 -41.05 9.13 -14.72
CA GLN A 70 -40.06 9.62 -13.76
C GLN A 70 -38.65 9.55 -14.34
N LYS A 71 -37.81 10.56 -14.03
CA LYS A 71 -36.38 10.50 -14.39
C LYS A 71 -35.68 9.46 -13.54
N ALA A 72 -35.10 8.45 -14.17
CA ALA A 72 -34.37 7.37 -13.54
C ALA A 72 -32.90 7.39 -13.97
N LYS A 73 -32.01 7.08 -13.02
CA LYS A 73 -30.58 6.88 -13.28
C LYS A 73 -30.35 5.42 -13.64
N CYS A 74 -29.91 5.14 -14.86
CA CYS A 74 -29.55 3.81 -15.32
C CYS A 74 -28.02 3.66 -15.32
N VAL A 75 -27.50 2.76 -14.49
CA VAL A 75 -26.07 2.41 -14.48
C VAL A 75 -25.89 1.20 -15.39
N THR A 76 -24.98 1.30 -16.35
CA THR A 76 -24.72 0.24 -17.33
C THR A 76 -23.32 -0.31 -17.17
N ASN A 77 -23.09 -1.57 -17.58
CA ASN A 77 -21.74 -2.15 -17.61
C ASN A 77 -20.90 -1.69 -18.82
N LEU A 78 -21.31 -0.62 -19.49
CA LEU A 78 -20.61 -0.08 -20.66
C LEU A 78 -19.58 0.96 -20.24
N CYS A 79 -18.51 1.10 -21.01
CA CYS A 79 -17.49 2.14 -20.83
C CYS A 79 -18.09 3.54 -21.03
N GLU A 80 -17.81 4.48 -20.12
CA GLU A 80 -18.29 5.87 -20.25
C GLU A 80 -17.76 6.62 -21.48
N PHE A 81 -16.57 6.22 -21.98
CA PHE A 81 -15.92 6.87 -23.11
C PHE A 81 -16.44 6.38 -24.46
N CYS A 82 -16.31 5.09 -24.75
CA CYS A 82 -16.78 4.54 -26.03
C CYS A 82 -18.28 4.21 -26.04
N LYS A 83 -18.92 4.10 -24.88
CA LYS A 83 -20.36 3.82 -24.71
C LYS A 83 -20.85 2.50 -25.32
N GLU A 84 -19.95 1.66 -25.82
CA GLU A 84 -20.25 0.42 -26.55
C GLU A 84 -19.64 -0.83 -25.90
N SER A 85 -18.37 -0.76 -25.48
CA SER A 85 -17.69 -1.92 -24.87
C SER A 85 -18.19 -2.17 -23.46
N LYS A 86 -18.50 -3.43 -23.16
CA LYS A 86 -18.61 -3.88 -21.75
C LYS A 86 -17.24 -3.74 -21.07
N LEU A 87 -17.27 -3.33 -19.80
CA LEU A 87 -16.07 -3.20 -18.97
C LEU A 87 -15.70 -4.55 -18.37
N ASP A 88 -14.41 -4.86 -18.38
CA ASP A 88 -13.85 -5.96 -17.58
C ASP A 88 -13.55 -5.48 -16.17
N ILE A 89 -13.55 -6.41 -15.22
CA ILE A 89 -13.10 -6.15 -13.85
C ILE A 89 -11.66 -6.63 -13.75
N VAL A 90 -10.76 -5.70 -13.43
CA VAL A 90 -9.37 -6.01 -13.09
C VAL A 90 -9.27 -6.02 -11.58
N THR A 91 -8.68 -7.06 -11.03
CA THR A 91 -8.50 -7.25 -9.59
C THR A 91 -7.03 -7.41 -9.28
N LYS A 92 -6.57 -6.74 -8.22
CA LYS A 92 -5.21 -6.90 -7.68
C LYS A 92 -5.29 -7.22 -6.19
N TYR A 93 -4.34 -8.02 -5.72
CA TYR A 93 -4.15 -8.35 -4.32
C TYR A 93 -3.02 -7.49 -3.76
N LEU A 94 -3.25 -6.80 -2.65
CA LEU A 94 -2.26 -6.02 -1.93
C LEU A 94 -2.03 -6.65 -0.57
N GLN A 95 -0.83 -7.17 -0.37
CA GLN A 95 -0.37 -7.50 0.97
C GLN A 95 0.14 -6.24 1.66
N VAL A 96 -0.40 -5.88 2.83
CA VAL A 96 -0.12 -4.57 3.43
C VAL A 96 0.56 -4.71 4.78
N LYS A 97 1.61 -3.89 4.98
CA LYS A 97 2.31 -3.79 6.25
C LYS A 97 2.60 -2.34 6.59
N THR A 98 2.23 -1.94 7.80
CA THR A 98 2.48 -0.61 8.34
C THR A 98 3.63 -0.64 9.34
N SER A 99 4.44 0.41 9.35
CA SER A 99 5.57 0.55 10.27
C SER A 99 5.67 1.97 10.80
N GLU A 100 5.82 2.09 12.11
CA GLU A 100 6.06 3.36 12.81
C GLU A 100 7.54 3.76 12.71
N GLY A 101 7.77 5.04 12.42
CA GLY A 101 9.11 5.63 12.42
C GLY A 101 9.63 5.89 13.82
N LYS A 102 10.72 5.23 14.20
CA LYS A 102 11.41 5.47 15.47
C LYS A 102 12.34 6.68 15.39
N THR A 103 12.27 7.54 16.41
CA THR A 103 13.13 8.70 16.57
C THR A 103 14.61 8.32 16.58
N ILE A 104 15.44 9.11 15.90
CA ILE A 104 16.89 8.95 15.87
C ILE A 104 17.52 10.01 16.77
N TYR A 105 18.45 9.60 17.62
CA TYR A 105 19.21 10.47 18.49
C TYR A 105 20.68 10.51 18.05
N ASN A 106 21.22 11.71 17.85
CA ASN A 106 22.64 11.93 17.59
C ASN A 106 23.22 12.78 18.72
N LYS A 107 24.12 12.19 19.53
CA LYS A 107 24.72 12.82 20.73
C LYS A 107 23.67 13.48 21.66
N GLY A 108 22.51 12.84 21.81
CA GLY A 108 21.40 13.33 22.65
C GLY A 108 20.44 14.32 21.97
N VAL A 109 20.72 14.75 20.73
CA VAL A 109 19.85 15.63 19.95
C VAL A 109 18.96 14.79 19.01
N ILE A 110 17.67 15.11 18.94
CA ILE A 110 16.73 14.48 18.03
C ILE A 110 17.05 14.91 16.59
N VAL A 111 17.18 13.95 15.69
CA VAL A 111 17.25 14.22 14.25
C VAL A 111 15.82 14.35 13.73
N GLU A 112 15.36 15.56 13.49
CA GLU A 112 13.95 15.84 13.18
C GLU A 112 13.51 15.27 11.83
N ASN A 113 14.37 15.31 10.82
CA ASN A 113 14.02 14.99 9.44
C ASN A 113 14.12 13.50 9.09
N MET A 114 14.48 12.63 10.04
CA MET A 114 14.79 11.23 9.75
C MET A 114 14.24 10.30 10.84
N ARG A 115 13.81 9.11 10.41
CA ARG A 115 13.31 8.05 11.30
C ARG A 115 13.85 6.69 10.87
N ASN A 116 13.97 5.78 11.83
CA ASN A 116 14.29 4.38 11.58
C ASN A 116 12.99 3.57 11.55
N PHE A 117 12.79 2.81 10.49
CA PHE A 117 11.64 1.94 10.30
C PHE A 117 12.05 0.48 10.29
N SER A 118 11.20 -0.37 10.86
CA SER A 118 11.35 -1.81 10.76
C SER A 118 10.71 -2.28 9.46
N PHE A 119 11.48 -2.89 8.57
CA PHE A 119 10.97 -3.43 7.31
C PHE A 119 11.11 -4.95 7.30
N HIS A 120 10.00 -5.62 7.01
CA HIS A 120 9.91 -7.08 6.91
C HIS A 120 9.11 -7.42 5.66
N PRO A 121 9.77 -7.80 4.56
CA PRO A 121 9.09 -8.40 3.42
C PRO A 121 8.67 -9.83 3.81
N LYS A 122 7.75 -9.99 4.78
CA LYS A 122 7.07 -11.27 5.04
C LYS A 122 6.07 -11.50 3.93
N ILE A 123 6.55 -11.69 2.72
CA ILE A 123 5.70 -11.79 1.56
C ILE A 123 5.26 -13.24 1.49
N ARG A 124 3.96 -13.46 1.55
CA ARG A 124 3.41 -14.80 1.32
C ARG A 124 3.53 -14.99 -0.18
N TYR A 125 4.63 -15.62 -0.60
CA TYR A 125 5.04 -15.69 -2.00
C TYR A 125 4.05 -16.52 -2.82
N ASP A 126 2.99 -15.88 -3.30
CA ASP A 126 2.44 -16.21 -4.60
C ASP A 126 2.97 -15.14 -5.57
N ILE A 127 3.97 -15.52 -6.37
CA ILE A 127 4.53 -14.64 -7.39
C ILE A 127 3.56 -14.66 -8.57
N ASP A 128 2.47 -13.93 -8.42
CA ASP A 128 1.47 -13.72 -9.45
C ASP A 128 1.53 -12.27 -9.97
N THR A 129 1.21 -12.10 -11.25
CA THR A 129 1.06 -10.82 -11.97
C THR A 129 0.08 -9.82 -11.34
N CYS A 130 -0.76 -10.29 -10.41
CA CYS A 130 -1.77 -9.51 -9.73
C CYS A 130 -1.49 -9.34 -8.24
N VAL A 131 -0.34 -9.80 -7.73
CA VAL A 131 0.03 -9.71 -6.32
C VAL A 131 1.06 -8.61 -6.12
N PHE A 132 0.72 -7.67 -5.24
CA PHE A 132 1.54 -6.53 -4.86
C PHE A 132 1.74 -6.53 -3.35
N TYR A 133 2.81 -5.90 -2.92
CA TYR A 133 3.02 -5.58 -1.52
C TYR A 133 3.11 -4.08 -1.35
N VAL A 134 2.44 -3.58 -0.32
CA VAL A 134 2.42 -2.17 0.05
C VAL A 134 2.99 -2.04 1.45
N TRP A 135 4.16 -1.43 1.51
CA TRP A 135 4.74 -1.01 2.78
C TRP A 135 4.34 0.43 3.10
N ILE A 136 3.86 0.66 4.32
CA ILE A 136 3.43 1.97 4.78
C ILE A 136 4.38 2.43 5.87
N ALA A 137 5.15 3.48 5.60
CA ALA A 137 6.02 4.12 6.56
C ALA A 137 5.32 5.36 7.15
N VAL A 138 4.92 5.29 8.42
CA VAL A 138 4.23 6.37 9.12
C VAL A 138 5.22 7.14 10.00
N PHE A 139 5.50 8.38 9.64
CA PHE A 139 6.23 9.35 10.47
C PHE A 139 5.29 9.88 11.55
N ALA A 140 5.04 9.05 12.56
CA ALA A 140 4.23 9.43 13.70
C ALA A 140 4.97 10.47 14.55
N GLU A 141 4.49 11.72 14.55
CA GLU A 141 4.90 12.76 15.48
C GLU A 141 3.88 12.81 16.63
N ASN A 142 4.19 12.15 17.76
CA ASN A 142 3.36 12.13 18.99
C ASN A 142 1.91 11.62 18.77
N GLU A 143 0.97 12.05 19.64
CA GLU A 143 -0.43 11.60 19.69
C GLU A 143 -1.29 12.09 18.50
N ASN A 144 -0.76 12.98 17.64
CA ASN A 144 -1.52 13.57 16.54
C ASN A 144 -1.24 12.87 15.21
N LEU A 145 -1.93 11.76 14.97
CA LEU A 145 -1.78 10.98 13.74
C LEU A 145 -2.22 11.75 12.48
N GLU A 146 -3.14 12.70 12.60
CA GLU A 146 -3.67 13.45 11.44
C GLU A 146 -2.61 14.30 10.73
N GLN A 147 -1.54 14.67 11.42
CA GLN A 147 -0.42 15.44 10.87
C GLN A 147 0.75 14.55 10.45
N SER A 148 0.63 13.23 10.59
CA SER A 148 1.72 12.30 10.28
C SER A 148 1.97 12.25 8.79
N ILE A 149 3.25 12.29 8.42
CA ILE A 149 3.67 12.05 7.03
C ILE A 149 3.61 10.54 6.78
N ILE A 150 3.01 10.15 5.66
CA ILE A 150 2.90 8.74 5.26
C ILE A 150 3.57 8.58 3.90
N HIS A 151 4.45 7.58 3.81
CA HIS A 151 4.99 7.13 2.53
C HIS A 151 4.53 5.70 2.26
N TYR A 152 4.15 5.47 1.00
CA TYR A 152 3.81 4.15 0.49
C TYR A 152 4.96 3.66 -0.38
N TYR A 153 5.40 2.42 -0.18
CA TYR A 153 6.32 1.76 -1.10
C TYR A 153 5.58 0.57 -1.68
N ILE A 154 5.25 0.66 -2.96
CA ILE A 154 4.37 -0.26 -3.66
C ILE A 154 5.20 -1.03 -4.67
N PHE A 155 5.22 -2.35 -4.55
CA PHE A 155 6.00 -3.20 -5.43
C PHE A 155 5.22 -4.42 -5.88
N HIS A 156 5.49 -4.83 -7.11
CA HIS A 156 5.02 -6.11 -7.61
C HIS A 156 5.74 -7.25 -6.89
N SER A 157 5.08 -8.37 -6.68
CA SER A 157 5.65 -9.53 -5.98
C SER A 157 6.98 -10.02 -6.58
N SER A 158 7.19 -9.83 -7.89
CA SER A 158 8.44 -10.19 -8.57
C SER A 158 9.64 -9.29 -8.22
N ASP A 159 9.40 -8.02 -7.86
CA ASP A 159 10.45 -7.05 -7.54
C ASP A 159 11.13 -7.33 -6.19
N VAL A 160 10.51 -8.16 -5.35
CA VAL A 160 11.02 -8.52 -4.02
C VAL A 160 12.43 -9.10 -4.08
N SER A 161 12.73 -9.88 -5.13
CA SER A 161 14.05 -10.45 -5.38
C SER A 161 15.18 -9.42 -5.48
N ARG A 162 14.86 -8.15 -5.71
CA ARG A 162 15.84 -7.05 -5.80
C ARG A 162 16.38 -6.62 -4.43
N PHE A 163 15.64 -6.88 -3.35
CA PHE A 163 15.95 -6.37 -2.01
C PHE A 163 15.67 -7.37 -0.87
N ASP A 164 15.39 -8.62 -1.21
CA ASP A 164 15.15 -9.71 -0.26
C ASP A 164 15.72 -11.05 -0.74
N ASP A 165 15.94 -11.98 0.20
CA ASP A 165 16.49 -13.31 -0.06
C ASP A 165 15.38 -14.36 -0.27
N MET A 166 14.96 -14.50 -1.52
CA MET A 166 13.91 -15.43 -1.95
C MET A 166 14.28 -16.92 -1.80
N SER A 167 15.52 -17.24 -1.41
CA SER A 167 15.96 -18.62 -1.20
C SER A 167 15.58 -19.17 0.18
N LEU A 168 15.17 -18.31 1.11
CA LEU A 168 14.83 -18.72 2.46
C LEU A 168 13.43 -19.37 2.52
N PRO A 169 13.25 -20.44 3.32
CA PRO A 169 11.93 -21.01 3.55
C PRO A 169 11.00 -19.99 4.23
N THR A 170 9.75 -19.91 3.77
CA THR A 170 8.73 -18.94 4.21
C THR A 170 8.52 -18.88 5.73
N TYR A 171 8.65 -20.02 6.42
CA TYR A 171 8.49 -20.08 7.88
C TYR A 171 9.70 -19.56 8.68
N GLN A 172 10.86 -19.34 8.03
CA GLN A 172 12.10 -18.85 8.68
C GLN A 172 12.26 -17.33 8.59
N ILE A 173 11.43 -16.65 7.80
CA ILE A 173 11.46 -15.18 7.58
C ILE A 173 10.96 -14.42 8.82
N THR A 174 10.46 -15.14 9.84
CA THR A 174 9.73 -14.53 10.94
C THR A 174 10.58 -13.79 11.98
N ASP A 175 11.87 -14.13 12.14
CA ASP A 175 12.75 -13.49 13.15
C ASP A 175 14.15 -13.04 12.69
N ASN A 176 14.71 -13.57 11.59
CA ASN A 176 16.12 -13.35 11.24
C ASN A 176 16.40 -12.25 10.20
N GLN A 177 15.38 -11.64 9.58
CA GLN A 177 15.53 -10.62 8.53
C GLN A 177 14.87 -9.28 8.87
N LYS A 178 14.92 -8.89 10.15
CA LYS A 178 14.50 -7.54 10.53
C LYS A 178 15.48 -6.50 9.99
N THR A 179 15.12 -5.87 8.88
CA THR A 179 15.89 -4.78 8.30
C THR A 179 15.45 -3.46 8.92
N THR A 180 16.42 -2.62 9.27
CA THR A 180 16.14 -1.22 9.63
C THR A 180 16.38 -0.35 8.39
N LEU A 181 15.34 0.35 7.95
CA LEU A 181 15.43 1.36 6.89
C LEU A 181 15.43 2.74 7.54
N ARG A 182 16.45 3.54 7.25
CA ARG A 182 16.56 4.93 7.68
C ARG A 182 16.01 5.80 6.57
N ILE A 183 14.93 6.52 6.87
CA ILE A 183 14.15 7.23 5.87
C ILE A 183 14.02 8.69 6.30
N ASP A 184 14.14 9.62 5.35
CA ASP A 184 13.85 11.03 5.58
C ASP A 184 12.36 11.38 5.36
N LYS A 185 11.97 12.62 5.68
CA LYS A 185 10.59 13.11 5.48
C LYS A 185 10.17 13.17 4.00
N GLN A 186 11.10 13.05 3.07
CA GLN A 186 10.83 13.00 1.63
C GLN A 186 10.52 11.57 1.18
N GLY A 187 10.87 10.57 1.99
CA GLY A 187 10.70 9.15 1.68
C GLY A 187 11.92 8.54 0.99
N GLU A 188 13.08 9.19 1.06
CA GLU A 188 14.31 8.60 0.56
C GLU A 188 14.91 7.66 1.61
N ILE A 189 15.34 6.48 1.17
CA ILE A 189 16.11 5.55 2.01
C ILE A 189 17.58 5.96 1.99
N LEU A 190 18.13 6.19 3.18
CA LEU A 190 19.45 6.79 3.39
C LEU A 190 20.53 5.79 3.80
N ASN A 191 20.17 4.52 3.99
CA ASN A 191 21.10 3.45 4.31
C ASN A 191 21.02 2.32 3.29
N ASN A 192 22.09 1.52 3.24
CA ASN A 192 22.16 0.34 2.40
C ASN A 192 21.97 -0.94 3.20
N GLY A 193 21.53 -2.00 2.50
CA GLY A 193 21.53 -3.35 3.03
C GLY A 193 22.92 -3.96 3.07
N LYS A 194 23.10 -5.02 3.86
CA LYS A 194 24.37 -5.78 3.89
C LYS A 194 24.63 -6.56 2.59
N ARG A 195 23.56 -7.06 1.97
CA ARG A 195 23.60 -7.90 0.75
C ARG A 195 22.98 -7.23 -0.47
N TYR A 196 21.98 -6.36 -0.27
CA TYR A 196 21.21 -5.72 -1.34
C TYR A 196 21.34 -4.20 -1.25
N SER A 197 21.33 -3.53 -2.40
CA SER A 197 21.15 -2.08 -2.45
C SER A 197 19.69 -1.73 -2.18
N TYR A 198 19.45 -0.68 -1.39
CA TYR A 198 18.11 -0.12 -1.19
C TYR A 198 17.81 1.05 -2.12
N ASP A 199 18.68 1.35 -3.09
CA ASP A 199 18.45 2.40 -4.08
C ASP A 199 17.19 2.16 -4.92
N CYS A 200 16.81 0.88 -5.11
CA CYS A 200 15.60 0.50 -5.86
C CYS A 200 14.31 1.03 -5.22
N PHE A 201 14.29 1.33 -3.93
CA PHE A 201 13.08 1.82 -3.26
C PHE A 201 12.60 3.18 -3.79
N LYS A 202 13.47 3.95 -4.45
CA LYS A 202 13.08 5.19 -5.13
C LYS A 202 12.05 4.95 -6.23
N GLU A 203 12.09 3.78 -6.87
CA GLU A 203 11.12 3.40 -7.92
C GLU A 203 9.75 3.02 -7.33
N PHE A 204 9.72 2.56 -6.07
CA PHE A 204 8.49 2.10 -5.42
C PHE A 204 7.77 3.19 -4.64
N HIS A 205 8.46 4.31 -4.37
CA HIS A 205 7.99 5.38 -3.51
C HIS A 205 6.79 6.09 -4.12
N ASN A 206 5.64 5.96 -3.46
CA ASN A 206 4.35 6.49 -3.86
C ASN A 206 3.94 6.16 -5.31
N ASP A 207 4.49 5.08 -5.90
CA ASP A 207 4.17 4.63 -7.26
C ASP A 207 2.83 3.88 -7.28
N PHE A 208 1.72 4.61 -7.17
CA PHE A 208 0.39 4.02 -7.31
C PHE A 208 0.06 3.63 -8.75
N GLU A 209 0.77 4.18 -9.74
CA GLU A 209 0.54 3.91 -11.16
C GLU A 209 0.90 2.47 -11.52
N ILE A 210 1.80 1.83 -10.76
CA ILE A 210 2.13 0.42 -10.93
C ILE A 210 0.90 -0.51 -10.82
N LEU A 211 -0.13 -0.13 -10.06
CA LEU A 211 -1.35 -0.91 -9.88
C LEU A 211 -2.22 -0.93 -11.15
N GLU A 212 -1.99 0.01 -12.06
CA GLU A 212 -2.68 0.12 -13.35
C GLU A 212 -1.90 -0.55 -14.49
N LYS A 213 -0.72 -1.13 -14.21
CA LYS A 213 0.06 -1.90 -15.18
C LYS A 213 -0.46 -3.34 -15.29
N PHE A 214 -0.46 -3.86 -16.52
CA PHE A 214 -0.87 -5.23 -16.87
C PHE A 214 0.36 -6.13 -17.08
#